data_AF-A0AAV8C1W5-F1
#
_entry.id   AF-A0AAV8C1W5-F1
#
_cell.length_a   1.000
_cell.length_b   1.000
_cell.length_c   1.000
_cell.angle_alpha   90.00
_cell.angle_beta   90.00
_cell.angle_gamma   90.00
#
_symmetry.space_group_name_H-M   'P 1'
#
loop_
_entity.id
_entity.type
_entity.pdbx_description
1 polymer ?
#
loop_
_entity_poly.entity_id
_entity_poly.type
_entity_poly.pdbx_seq_one_letter_code
_entity_poly.pdbx_strand_id
1 'polypeptide(L)'
;MAAILVCNTSGILPEIQSTVRKPVAANMRKALVMQYTIGLAIYYGISVAGYWAYGASVSEYLPEELSGPTWAKVLINSTAFLQSIMSQHMFVAPIHEALDTKFQRLNEGMFSKYNLICRFFVRSIFFGLNILVTALFPFMGDFVNLFGSFTLFPLTFVFPSMIFLKIKGNAARTEQKLWHMAIIVFSSLMSIITTAAAVRLIISNTKMYHFFADT
;
A
#
# COMPACT_ATOMS: atom_id res chain seq x y z
N MET A 1 -2.28 -5.75 -11.66
CA MET A 1 -2.42 -4.73 -10.57
C MET A 1 -1.44 -5.02 -9.42
N ALA A 2 -1.27 -6.27 -8.99
CA ALA A 2 -0.40 -6.66 -7.86
C ALA A 2 1.08 -6.23 -7.97
N ALA A 3 1.72 -6.33 -9.15
CA ALA A 3 3.12 -5.91 -9.32
C ALA A 3 3.36 -4.42 -9.01
N ILE A 4 2.39 -3.56 -9.34
CA ILE A 4 2.47 -2.11 -9.06
C ILE A 4 2.35 -1.85 -7.56
N LEU A 5 1.48 -2.61 -6.87
CA LEU A 5 1.30 -2.52 -5.42
C LEU A 5 2.58 -2.95 -4.67
N VAL A 6 3.22 -4.03 -5.11
CA VAL A 6 4.52 -4.50 -4.58
C VAL A 6 5.62 -3.46 -4.73
N CYS A 7 5.54 -2.65 -5.79
CA CYS A 7 6.52 -1.62 -6.11
C CYS A 7 6.26 -0.26 -5.44
N ASN A 8 5.09 -0.08 -4.80
CA ASN A 8 4.66 1.19 -4.24
C ASN A 8 4.96 1.26 -2.73
N THR A 9 6.13 1.77 -2.39
CA THR A 9 6.55 2.05 -1.00
C THR A 9 6.75 3.54 -0.77
N SER A 10 6.08 4.37 -1.57
CA SER A 10 6.30 5.83 -1.62
C SER A 10 6.15 6.51 -0.26
N GLY A 11 5.17 6.07 0.53
CA GLY A 11 4.85 6.65 1.84
C GLY A 11 5.84 6.31 2.95
N ILE A 12 6.49 5.14 2.89
CA ILE A 12 7.44 4.68 3.92
C ILE A 12 8.89 5.06 3.56
N LEU A 13 9.13 5.49 2.31
CA LEU A 13 10.45 5.86 1.83
C LEU A 13 11.18 6.88 2.72
N PRO A 14 10.55 7.95 3.24
CA PRO A 14 11.23 8.90 4.14
C PRO A 14 11.68 8.27 5.48
N GLU A 15 10.91 7.33 6.02
CA GLU A 15 11.21 6.63 7.27
C GLU A 15 12.37 5.63 7.09
N ILE A 16 12.41 4.96 5.93
CA ILE A 16 13.57 4.13 5.56
C ILE A 16 14.79 5.03 5.40
N GLN A 17 14.66 6.17 4.71
CA GLN A 17 15.75 7.12 4.50
C GLN A 17 16.34 7.67 5.80
N SER A 18 15.53 7.90 6.84
CA SER A 18 16.02 8.39 8.13
C SER A 18 16.84 7.33 8.89
N THR A 19 16.63 6.05 8.61
CA THR A 19 17.31 4.93 9.27
C THR A 19 18.59 4.46 8.52
N VAL A 20 18.70 4.76 7.22
CA VAL A 20 19.85 4.33 6.41
C VAL A 20 21.16 5.03 6.80
N ARG A 21 22.25 4.27 6.87
CA ARG A 21 23.60 4.80 7.14
C ARG A 21 24.05 5.77 6.05
N LYS A 22 24.68 6.88 6.45
CA LYS A 22 25.30 7.85 5.53
C LYS A 22 26.35 7.17 4.63
N PRO A 23 26.47 7.52 3.33
CA PRO A 23 25.68 8.52 2.59
C PRO A 23 24.28 8.00 2.17
N VAL A 24 23.23 8.67 2.65
CA VAL A 24 21.83 8.22 2.53
C VAL A 24 21.40 8.09 1.07
N ALA A 25 21.61 9.11 0.24
CA ALA A 25 21.13 9.13 -1.14
C ALA A 25 21.72 8.00 -2.00
N ALA A 26 23.03 7.74 -1.87
CA ALA A 26 23.70 6.70 -2.65
C ALA A 26 23.28 5.29 -2.22
N ASN A 27 23.21 5.05 -0.90
CA ASN A 27 22.79 3.77 -0.35
C ASN A 27 21.33 3.47 -0.67
N MET A 28 20.45 4.48 -0.56
CA MET A 28 19.04 4.36 -0.94
C MET A 28 18.86 4.08 -2.43
N ARG A 29 19.61 4.75 -3.31
CA ARG A 29 19.56 4.46 -4.75
C ARG A 29 19.97 3.02 -5.04
N LYS A 30 21.03 2.52 -4.40
CA LYS A 30 21.47 1.13 -4.56
C LYS A 30 20.41 0.15 -4.07
N ALA A 31 19.81 0.42 -2.90
CA ALA A 31 18.74 -0.40 -2.34
C ALA A 31 17.49 -0.43 -3.26
N LEU A 32 17.06 0.72 -3.78
CA LEU A 32 15.93 0.81 -4.71
C LEU A 32 16.20 0.06 -6.01
N VAL A 33 17.38 0.23 -6.62
CA VAL A 33 17.75 -0.51 -7.84
C VAL A 33 17.78 -2.01 -7.58
N MET A 34 18.34 -2.45 -6.45
CA MET A 34 18.35 -3.86 -6.07
C MET A 34 16.93 -4.41 -5.88
N GLN A 35 16.06 -3.68 -5.18
CA GLN A 35 14.66 -4.06 -4.96
C GLN A 35 13.91 -4.20 -6.27
N TYR A 36 14.01 -3.22 -7.17
CA TYR A 36 13.30 -3.24 -8.45
C TYR A 36 13.87 -4.25 -9.45
N THR A 37 15.14 -4.63 -9.34
CA THR A 37 15.73 -5.63 -10.25
C THR A 37 15.47 -7.05 -9.72
N ILE A 38 15.97 -7.35 -8.52
CA ILE A 38 15.89 -8.69 -7.93
C ILE A 38 14.45 -9.00 -7.53
N GLY A 39 13.75 -8.07 -6.88
CA GLY A 39 12.36 -8.27 -6.45
C GLY A 39 11.42 -8.53 -7.63
N LEU A 40 11.61 -7.79 -8.73
CA LEU A 40 10.81 -7.97 -9.94
C LEU A 40 11.14 -9.30 -10.65
N ALA A 41 12.41 -9.69 -10.69
CA ALA A 41 12.82 -10.98 -11.24
C ALA A 41 12.22 -12.16 -10.46
N ILE A 42 12.21 -12.09 -9.12
CA ILE A 42 11.57 -13.10 -8.28
C ILE A 42 10.05 -13.11 -8.50
N TYR A 43 9.42 -11.93 -8.51
CA TYR A 43 7.97 -11.81 -8.70
C TYR A 43 7.52 -12.40 -10.03
N TYR A 44 8.17 -12.05 -11.15
CA TYR A 44 7.85 -12.62 -12.44
C TYR A 44 8.24 -14.08 -12.54
N GLY A 45 9.37 -14.49 -11.93
CA GLY A 45 9.79 -15.89 -11.89
C GLY A 45 8.74 -16.79 -11.25
N ILE A 46 8.22 -16.40 -10.08
CA ILE A 46 7.13 -17.11 -9.39
C ILE A 46 5.86 -17.07 -10.24
N SER A 47 5.51 -15.94 -10.86
CA SER A 47 4.31 -15.82 -11.69
C SER A 47 4.35 -16.75 -12.91
N VAL A 48 5.49 -16.82 -13.60
CA VAL A 48 5.71 -17.69 -14.76
C VAL A 48 5.69 -19.17 -14.33
N ALA A 49 6.36 -19.50 -13.24
CA ALA A 49 6.37 -20.86 -12.70
C ALA A 49 4.96 -21.32 -12.27
N GLY A 50 4.19 -20.43 -11.62
CA GLY A 50 2.81 -20.68 -11.23
C GLY A 50 1.90 -20.94 -12.44
N TYR A 51 2.01 -20.10 -13.47
CA TYR A 51 1.27 -20.31 -14.71
C TYR A 51 1.68 -21.60 -15.44
N TRP A 52 2.97 -21.94 -15.45
CA TRP A 52 3.46 -23.19 -16.04
C TRP A 52 2.92 -24.43 -15.31
N ALA A 53 2.81 -24.37 -13.98
CA ALA A 53 2.36 -25.50 -13.16
C ALA A 53 0.83 -25.70 -13.17
N TYR A 54 0.05 -24.60 -13.15
CA TYR A 54 -1.41 -24.63 -12.95
C TYR A 54 -2.21 -24.18 -14.17
N GLY A 55 -1.56 -23.68 -15.22
CA GLY A 55 -2.20 -23.25 -16.46
C GLY A 55 -3.26 -22.16 -16.27
N ALA A 56 -4.33 -22.24 -17.05
CA ALA A 56 -5.45 -21.28 -17.01
C ALA A 56 -6.35 -21.41 -15.76
N SER A 57 -6.16 -22.45 -14.94
CA SER A 57 -6.92 -22.71 -13.71
C SER A 57 -6.32 -22.06 -12.46
N VAL A 58 -5.44 -21.06 -12.60
CA VAL A 58 -4.91 -20.29 -11.46
C VAL A 58 -6.02 -19.43 -10.84
N SER A 59 -6.41 -19.75 -9.61
CA SER A 59 -7.23 -18.88 -8.75
C SER A 59 -6.42 -17.67 -8.24
N GLU A 60 -7.11 -16.60 -7.87
CA GLU A 60 -6.52 -15.40 -7.26
C GLU A 60 -5.77 -15.72 -5.95
N TYR A 61 -6.24 -16.74 -5.21
CA TYR A 61 -5.55 -17.27 -4.03
C TYR A 61 -5.09 -18.71 -4.25
N LEU A 62 -3.81 -18.85 -4.62
CA LEU A 62 -3.19 -20.13 -5.01
C LEU A 62 -3.29 -21.27 -3.97
N PRO A 63 -3.23 -21.02 -2.63
CA PRO A 63 -3.28 -22.09 -1.64
C PRO A 63 -4.60 -22.88 -1.56
N GLU A 64 -5.71 -22.31 -2.03
CA GLU A 64 -7.00 -23.02 -2.07
C GLU A 64 -6.95 -24.19 -3.05
N GLU A 65 -6.46 -23.93 -4.26
CA GLU A 65 -6.35 -24.88 -5.39
C GLU A 65 -5.13 -25.81 -5.31
N LEU A 66 -4.32 -25.70 -4.25
CA LEU A 66 -3.16 -26.57 -4.09
C LEU A 66 -3.63 -28.03 -3.86
N SER A 67 -3.38 -28.93 -4.80
CA SER A 67 -3.61 -30.37 -4.64
C SER A 67 -2.53 -31.08 -3.80
N GLY A 68 -1.59 -30.30 -3.24
CA GLY A 68 -0.44 -30.78 -2.46
C GLY A 68 -0.75 -31.13 -1.00
N PRO A 69 0.29 -31.49 -0.22
CA PRO A 69 0.11 -31.95 1.15
C PRO A 69 -0.41 -30.84 2.08
N THR A 70 -1.25 -31.23 3.03
CA THR A 70 -1.92 -30.31 3.97
C THR A 70 -0.96 -29.47 4.80
N TRP A 71 0.23 -29.99 5.16
CA TRP A 71 1.25 -29.23 5.88
C TRP A 71 1.75 -28.00 5.09
N ALA A 72 1.79 -28.09 3.75
CA ALA A 72 2.24 -26.99 2.91
C ALA A 72 1.20 -25.86 2.89
N LYS A 73 -0.10 -26.21 2.81
CA LYS A 73 -1.19 -25.22 2.93
C LYS A 73 -1.14 -24.49 4.26
N VAL A 74 -0.93 -25.22 5.36
CA VAL A 74 -0.83 -24.62 6.71
C VAL A 74 0.37 -23.68 6.80
N LEU A 75 1.52 -24.09 6.27
CA LEU A 75 2.74 -23.26 6.28
C LEU A 75 2.60 -21.99 5.43
N ILE A 76 1.96 -22.07 4.27
CA ILE A 76 1.73 -20.89 3.41
C ILE A 76 0.79 -19.91 4.13
N ASN A 77 -0.34 -20.40 4.66
CA ASN A 77 -1.30 -19.55 5.36
C ASN A 77 -0.69 -18.93 6.63
N SER A 78 0.10 -19.69 7.41
CA SER A 78 0.75 -19.15 8.61
C SER A 78 1.81 -18.09 8.27
N THR A 79 2.58 -18.29 7.20
CA THR A 79 3.55 -17.32 6.72
C THR A 79 2.87 -16.05 6.20
N ALA A 80 1.78 -16.19 5.42
CA ALA A 80 0.99 -15.08 4.93
C ALA A 80 0.37 -14.26 6.08
N PHE A 81 -0.11 -14.95 7.12
CA PHE A 81 -0.61 -14.31 8.34
C PHE A 81 0.48 -13.51 9.06
N LEU A 82 1.64 -14.11 9.30
CA LEU A 82 2.78 -13.44 9.95
C LEU A 82 3.27 -12.24 9.12
N GLN A 83 3.37 -12.39 7.80
CA GLN A 83 3.72 -11.30 6.89
C GLN A 83 2.72 -10.15 6.99
N SER A 84 1.42 -10.45 7.09
CA SER A 84 0.37 -9.43 7.20
C SER A 84 0.51 -8.61 8.48
N ILE A 85 0.82 -9.25 9.62
CA ILE A 85 1.10 -8.56 10.89
C ILE A 85 2.28 -7.61 10.76
N MET A 86 3.38 -8.09 10.18
CA MET A 86 4.60 -7.29 10.00
C MET A 86 4.34 -6.09 9.07
N SER A 87 3.62 -6.32 7.98
CA SER A 87 3.21 -5.29 7.02
C SER A 87 2.38 -4.21 7.71
N GLN A 88 1.34 -4.60 8.47
CA GLN A 88 0.49 -3.67 9.20
C GLN A 88 1.31 -2.82 10.18
N HIS A 89 2.23 -3.42 10.92
CA HIS A 89 3.10 -2.67 11.83
C HIS A 89 3.94 -1.62 11.12
N MET A 90 4.51 -1.97 9.96
CA MET A 90 5.32 -1.05 9.16
C MET A 90 4.49 0.12 8.61
N PHE A 91 3.27 -0.12 8.14
CA PHE A 91 2.42 0.95 7.59
C PHE A 91 1.81 1.87 8.65
N VAL A 92 1.57 1.36 9.87
CA VAL A 92 0.99 2.16 10.95
C VAL A 92 2.05 2.98 11.71
N ALA A 93 3.33 2.62 11.62
CA ALA A 93 4.44 3.35 12.26
C ALA A 93 4.43 4.88 12.02
N PRO A 94 4.37 5.38 10.76
CA PRO A 94 4.38 6.82 10.51
C PRO A 94 3.08 7.50 10.96
N ILE A 95 1.96 6.78 10.96
CA ILE A 95 0.66 7.27 11.47
C ILE A 95 0.74 7.46 12.98
N HIS A 96 1.30 6.48 13.69
CA HIS A 96 1.50 6.58 15.13
C HIS A 96 2.45 7.73 15.48
N GLU A 97 3.54 7.92 14.74
CA GLU A 97 4.44 9.05 14.96
C GLU A 97 3.74 10.40 14.76
N ALA A 98 2.92 10.53 13.71
CA ALA A 98 2.14 11.74 13.45
C ALA A 98 1.09 12.01 14.52
N LEU A 99 0.39 10.97 14.99
CA LEU A 99 -0.59 11.07 16.07
C LEU A 99 0.07 11.40 17.41
N ASP A 100 1.20 10.76 17.72
CA ASP A 100 1.94 10.98 18.95
C ASP A 100 2.47 12.43 18.99
N THR A 101 2.97 12.97 17.87
CA THR A 101 3.40 14.38 17.76
C THR A 101 2.25 15.38 17.96
N LYS A 102 1.02 15.02 17.56
CA LYS A 102 -0.17 15.88 17.68
C LYS A 102 -0.80 15.86 19.08
N PHE A 103 -0.89 14.68 19.70
CA PHE A 103 -1.70 14.46 20.89
C PHE A 103 -0.88 14.29 22.18
N GLN A 104 0.39 13.88 22.10
CA GLN A 104 1.23 13.73 23.29
C GLN A 104 1.91 15.05 23.66
N ARG A 105 2.25 15.17 24.94
CA ARG A 105 3.06 16.30 25.43
C ARG A 105 4.53 16.03 25.16
N LEU A 106 5.08 16.74 24.18
CA LEU A 106 6.50 16.66 23.80
C LEU A 106 7.47 17.12 24.91
N ASN A 107 6.98 17.90 25.87
CA ASN A 107 7.76 18.39 27.01
C ASN A 107 7.91 17.36 28.14
N GLU A 108 7.12 16.29 28.12
CA GLU A 108 7.19 15.21 29.11
C GLU A 108 7.85 13.97 28.50
N GLY A 109 8.48 13.14 29.33
CA GLY A 109 9.09 11.90 28.85
C GLY A 109 8.08 10.97 28.16
N MET A 110 8.56 10.16 27.22
CA MET A 110 7.74 9.21 26.44
C MET A 110 6.95 8.22 27.33
N PHE A 111 7.47 7.94 28.54
CA PHE A 111 6.86 7.07 29.55
C PHE A 111 6.14 7.83 30.67
N SER A 112 5.86 9.13 30.51
CA SER A 112 5.01 9.86 31.45
C SER A 112 3.63 9.20 31.54
N LYS A 113 3.03 9.16 32.74
CA LYS A 113 1.70 8.59 32.97
C LYS A 113 0.66 9.21 32.03
N TYR A 114 0.74 10.52 31.78
CA TYR A 114 -0.15 11.22 30.85
C TYR A 114 0.04 10.73 29.41
N ASN A 115 1.29 10.67 28.93
CA ASN A 115 1.60 10.23 27.56
C ASN A 115 1.25 8.75 27.33
N LEU A 116 1.44 7.88 28.32
CA LEU A 116 1.06 6.47 28.26
C LEU A 116 -0.46 6.29 28.15
N ILE A 117 -1.23 7.01 28.97
CA ILE A 117 -2.69 6.97 28.93
C ILE A 117 -3.19 7.51 27.58
N CYS A 118 -2.70 8.67 27.15
CA CYS A 118 -3.06 9.26 25.87
C CYS A 118 -2.75 8.32 24.69
N ARG A 119 -1.55 7.73 24.66
CA ARG A 119 -1.15 6.74 23.66
C ARG A 119 -2.07 5.52 23.63
N PHE A 120 -2.44 4.99 24.80
CA PHE A 120 -3.37 3.86 24.89
C PHE A 120 -4.74 4.21 24.31
N PHE A 121 -5.29 5.37 24.65
CA PHE A 121 -6.58 5.83 24.12
C PHE A 121 -6.53 6.08 22.61
N VAL A 122 -5.53 6.82 22.12
CA VAL A 122 -5.38 7.15 20.70
C VAL A 122 -5.24 5.88 19.86
N ARG A 123 -4.43 4.91 20.31
CA ARG A 123 -4.28 3.62 19.62
C ARG A 123 -5.54 2.77 19.69
N SER A 124 -6.20 2.70 20.85
CA SER A 124 -7.45 1.94 21.00
C SER A 124 -8.56 2.49 20.10
N ILE A 125 -8.68 3.83 20.01
CA ILE A 125 -9.63 4.48 19.11
C ILE A 125 -9.26 4.19 17.65
N PHE A 126 -7.98 4.31 17.29
CA PHE A 126 -7.52 4.03 15.93
C PHE A 126 -7.84 2.59 15.50
N PHE A 127 -7.49 1.59 16.31
CA PHE A 127 -7.80 0.19 15.99
C PHE A 127 -9.30 -0.10 16.07
N GLY A 128 -10.01 0.46 17.06
CA GLY A 128 -11.46 0.31 17.20
C GLY A 128 -12.22 0.85 15.99
N LEU A 129 -11.83 2.02 15.46
CA LEU A 129 -12.41 2.57 14.24
C LEU A 129 -12.10 1.71 13.01
N ASN A 130 -10.88 1.18 12.88
CA ASN A 130 -10.54 0.27 11.77
C ASN A 130 -11.39 -1.02 11.82
N ILE A 131 -11.57 -1.60 13.00
CA ILE A 131 -12.43 -2.80 13.19
C ILE A 131 -13.88 -2.47 12.87
N LEU A 132 -14.39 -1.32 13.34
CA LEU A 132 -15.75 -0.87 13.06
C LEU A 132 -15.99 -0.68 11.55
N VAL A 133 -15.07 0.01 10.86
CA VAL A 133 -15.14 0.19 9.41
C VAL A 133 -15.12 -1.17 8.71
N THR A 134 -14.23 -2.07 9.12
CA THR A 134 -14.16 -3.42 8.55
C THR A 134 -15.45 -4.20 8.76
N ALA A 135 -16.06 -4.10 9.95
CA ALA A 135 -17.33 -4.76 10.26
C ALA A 135 -18.53 -4.14 9.51
N LEU A 136 -18.47 -2.84 9.21
CA LEU A 136 -19.54 -2.11 8.51
C LEU A 136 -19.52 -2.35 6.99
N PHE A 137 -18.35 -2.65 6.41
CA PHE A 137 -18.20 -2.88 4.98
C PHE A 137 -17.97 -4.38 4.67
N PRO A 138 -19.02 -5.14 4.33
CA PRO A 138 -18.88 -6.55 3.93
C PRO A 138 -18.05 -6.71 2.63
N PHE A 139 -17.89 -5.63 1.84
CA PHE A 139 -17.10 -5.59 0.60
C PHE A 139 -15.77 -4.84 0.77
N MET A 140 -14.98 -5.17 1.79
CA MET A 140 -13.69 -4.51 2.01
C MET A 140 -12.77 -4.63 0.79
N GLY A 141 -12.80 -5.74 0.05
CA GLY A 141 -12.02 -5.94 -1.17
C GLY A 141 -12.31 -4.91 -2.27
N ASP A 142 -13.59 -4.66 -2.55
CA ASP A 142 -13.99 -3.66 -3.56
C ASP A 142 -13.66 -2.24 -3.13
N PHE A 143 -13.83 -1.94 -1.84
CA PHE A 143 -13.48 -0.65 -1.27
C PHE A 143 -11.97 -0.39 -1.32
N VAL A 144 -11.17 -1.39 -0.96
CA VAL A 144 -9.70 -1.33 -1.07
C VAL A 144 -9.28 -1.18 -2.52
N ASN A 145 -9.95 -1.83 -3.47
CA ASN A 145 -9.67 -1.67 -4.90
C ASN A 145 -10.01 -0.25 -5.40
N LEU A 146 -11.12 0.33 -4.94
CA LEU A 146 -11.50 1.72 -5.22
C LEU A 146 -10.45 2.69 -4.68
N PHE A 147 -10.15 2.64 -3.38
CA PHE A 147 -9.17 3.54 -2.76
C PHE A 147 -7.77 3.30 -3.30
N GLY A 148 -7.41 2.05 -3.54
CA GLY A 148 -6.15 1.65 -4.14
C GLY A 148 -5.98 2.27 -5.52
N SER A 149 -6.95 2.10 -6.42
CA SER A 149 -6.89 2.69 -7.76
C SER A 149 -6.91 4.23 -7.73
N PHE A 150 -7.77 4.84 -6.92
CA PHE A 150 -7.84 6.30 -6.78
C PHE A 150 -6.55 6.90 -6.24
N THR A 151 -5.91 6.25 -5.26
CA THR A 151 -4.75 6.80 -4.54
C THR A 151 -3.44 6.46 -5.26
N LEU A 152 -3.40 5.35 -5.99
CA LEU A 152 -2.24 4.87 -6.72
C LEU A 152 -1.78 5.88 -7.79
N PHE A 153 -2.65 6.35 -8.66
CA PHE A 153 -2.25 7.23 -9.75
C PHE A 153 -1.75 8.61 -9.26
N PRO A 154 -2.45 9.30 -8.34
CA PRO A 154 -1.98 10.56 -7.80
C PRO A 154 -0.67 10.44 -7.03
N LEU A 155 -0.54 9.46 -6.12
CA LEU A 155 0.68 9.34 -5.30
C LEU A 155 1.90 8.88 -6.11
N THR A 156 1.70 8.00 -7.09
CA THR A 156 2.83 7.38 -7.82
C THR A 156 3.31 8.24 -8.99
N PHE A 157 2.38 8.86 -9.72
CA PHE A 157 2.72 9.53 -10.98
C PHE A 157 2.53 11.05 -10.93
N VAL A 158 1.42 11.51 -10.36
CA VAL A 158 1.07 12.94 -10.36
C VAL A 158 1.93 13.70 -9.34
N PHE A 159 2.01 13.21 -8.11
CA PHE A 159 2.68 13.89 -7.01
C PHE A 159 4.20 14.05 -7.22
N PRO A 160 4.97 13.01 -7.62
CA PRO A 160 6.39 13.17 -7.91
C PRO A 160 6.65 14.10 -9.10
N SER A 161 5.80 14.05 -10.14
CA SER A 161 5.91 14.93 -11.31
C SER A 161 5.62 16.39 -10.95
N MET A 162 4.63 16.66 -10.09
CA MET A 162 4.35 18.00 -9.58
C MET A 162 5.52 18.53 -8.73
N ILE A 163 6.08 17.70 -7.84
CA ILE A 163 7.24 18.08 -7.04
C ILE A 163 8.43 18.42 -7.94
N PHE A 164 8.70 17.60 -8.96
CA PHE A 164 9.78 17.85 -9.91
C PHE A 164 9.60 19.20 -10.63
N LEU A 165 8.40 19.48 -11.14
CA LEU A 165 8.10 20.75 -11.81
C LEU A 165 8.18 21.94 -10.86
N LYS A 166 7.76 21.79 -9.60
CA LYS A 166 7.82 22.88 -8.61
C LYS A 166 9.26 23.20 -8.18
N ILE A 167 10.10 22.19 -7.99
CA ILE A 167 11.48 22.37 -7.51
C ILE A 167 12.44 22.69 -8.66
N LYS A 168 12.37 21.92 -9.75
CA LYS A 168 13.34 21.99 -10.86
C LYS A 168 12.77 22.67 -12.11
N GLY A 169 11.52 23.13 -12.08
CA GLY A 169 10.85 23.75 -13.23
C GLY A 169 11.66 24.87 -13.87
N ASN A 170 12.23 25.81 -13.11
CA ASN A 170 12.97 26.91 -13.74
C ASN A 170 14.27 26.49 -14.42
N ALA A 171 14.90 25.39 -13.99
CA ALA A 171 16.14 24.87 -14.55
C ALA A 171 15.94 23.70 -15.54
N ALA A 172 14.72 23.18 -15.66
CA ALA A 172 14.40 22.04 -16.51
C ALA A 172 14.21 22.43 -17.98
N ARG A 173 14.62 21.54 -18.90
CA ARG A 173 14.36 21.70 -20.34
C ARG A 173 12.85 21.68 -20.62
N THR A 174 12.42 22.40 -21.66
CA THR A 174 11.01 22.43 -22.09
C THR A 174 10.45 21.04 -22.38
N GLU A 175 11.24 20.15 -22.96
CA GLU A 175 10.87 18.74 -23.19
C GLU A 175 10.59 17.98 -21.89
N GLN A 176 11.42 18.18 -20.86
CA GLN A 176 11.23 17.56 -19.55
C GLN A 176 9.97 18.09 -18.87
N LYS A 177 9.67 19.40 -19.04
CA LYS A 177 8.44 19.98 -18.52
C LYS A 177 7.21 19.38 -19.21
N LEU A 178 7.24 19.30 -20.53
CA LEU A 178 6.16 18.70 -21.33
C LEU A 178 5.94 17.24 -20.96
N TRP A 179 7.02 16.47 -20.75
CA TRP A 179 6.94 15.08 -20.31
C TRP A 179 6.24 14.92 -18.95
N HIS A 180 6.66 15.70 -17.94
CA HIS A 180 6.02 15.65 -16.63
C HIS A 180 4.57 16.17 -16.64
N MET A 181 4.27 17.18 -17.45
CA MET A 181 2.90 17.65 -17.66
C MET A 181 2.03 16.59 -18.33
N ALA A 182 2.55 15.90 -19.34
CA ALA A 182 1.85 14.80 -20.00
C ALA A 182 1.53 13.66 -19.01
N ILE A 183 2.50 13.28 -18.16
CA ILE A 183 2.28 12.29 -17.09
C ILE A 183 1.18 12.75 -16.13
N ILE A 184 1.22 14.01 -15.68
CA ILE A 184 0.21 14.56 -14.77
C ILE A 184 -1.19 14.44 -15.38
N VAL A 185 -1.37 14.90 -16.62
CA VAL A 185 -2.67 14.89 -17.30
C VAL A 185 -3.15 13.45 -17.52
N PHE A 186 -2.30 12.60 -18.08
CA PHE A 186 -2.64 11.22 -18.38
C PHE A 186 -2.97 10.41 -17.12
N SER A 187 -2.15 10.50 -16.07
CA SER A 187 -2.39 9.77 -14.82
C SER A 187 -3.61 10.29 -14.07
N SER A 188 -3.90 11.60 -14.15
CA SER A 188 -5.12 12.17 -13.56
C SER A 188 -6.37 11.66 -14.28
N LEU A 189 -6.37 11.62 -15.61
CA LEU A 189 -7.45 11.03 -16.40
C LEU A 189 -7.64 9.56 -16.06
N MET A 190 -6.55 8.79 -16.00
CA MET A 190 -6.61 7.37 -15.66
C MET A 190 -7.19 7.16 -14.26
N SER A 191 -6.80 7.98 -13.27
CA SER A 191 -7.36 7.97 -11.92
C SER A 191 -8.87 8.14 -11.91
N ILE A 192 -9.41 9.06 -12.72
CA ILE A 192 -10.85 9.30 -12.82
C ILE A 192 -11.55 8.08 -13.43
N ILE A 193 -11.00 7.54 -14.52
CA ILE A 193 -11.57 6.38 -15.22
C ILE A 193 -11.60 5.15 -14.31
N THR A 194 -10.49 4.84 -13.63
CA THR A 194 -10.43 3.67 -12.74
C THR A 194 -11.32 3.82 -11.52
N THR A 195 -11.41 5.03 -10.96
CA THR A 195 -12.32 5.32 -9.84
C THR A 195 -13.78 5.14 -10.29
N ALA A 196 -14.16 5.66 -11.46
CA ALA A 196 -15.50 5.49 -12.00
C ALA A 196 -15.84 4.02 -12.27
N ALA A 197 -14.88 3.24 -12.77
CA ALA A 197 -15.04 1.79 -12.97
C ALA A 197 -15.23 1.05 -11.64
N ALA A 198 -14.42 1.37 -10.62
CA ALA A 198 -14.54 0.77 -9.30
C ALA A 198 -15.86 1.14 -8.60
N VAL A 199 -16.34 2.38 -8.74
CA VAL A 199 -17.66 2.80 -8.24
C VAL A 199 -18.78 2.02 -8.93
N ARG A 200 -18.71 1.83 -10.26
CA ARG A 200 -19.68 0.99 -10.98
C ARG A 200 -19.68 -0.45 -10.48
N LEU A 201 -18.50 -1.01 -10.21
CA LEU A 201 -18.35 -2.35 -9.66
C LEU A 201 -19.01 -2.45 -8.28
N ILE A 202 -18.75 -1.50 -7.39
CA ILE A 202 -19.37 -1.43 -6.06
C ILE A 202 -20.89 -1.35 -6.19
N ILE A 203 -21.43 -0.45 -7.01
CA ILE A 203 -22.90 -0.31 -7.18
C ILE A 203 -23.52 -1.61 -7.71
N SER A 204 -22.83 -2.30 -8.63
CA SER A 204 -23.29 -3.60 -9.14
C SER A 204 -23.30 -4.65 -8.04
N ASN A 205 -22.27 -4.69 -7.20
CA ASN A 205 -22.15 -5.65 -6.11
C ASN A 205 -23.12 -5.34 -4.97
N THR A 206 -23.35 -4.07 -4.62
CA THR A 206 -24.31 -3.66 -3.58
C THR A 206 -25.75 -4.05 -3.93
N LYS A 207 -26.11 -4.13 -5.22
CA LYS A 207 -27.46 -4.55 -5.66
C LYS A 207 -27.75 -6.04 -5.39
N MET A 208 -26.73 -6.85 -5.12
CA MET A 208 -26.85 -8.29 -4.93
C MET A 208 -26.88 -8.72 -3.46
N TYR A 209 -26.71 -7.82 -2.48
CA TYR A 209 -26.48 -8.22 -1.09
C TYR A 209 -27.21 -7.38 -0.02
N HIS A 210 -27.64 -8.07 1.04
CA HIS A 210 -28.23 -7.49 2.25
C HIS A 210 -27.15 -6.88 3.17
N PHE A 211 -27.57 -5.90 3.98
CA PHE A 211 -26.73 -4.98 4.76
C PHE A 211 -25.85 -5.63 5.86
N PHE A 212 -25.98 -6.94 6.11
CA PHE A 212 -25.15 -7.70 7.02
C PHE A 212 -24.55 -8.91 6.31
N ALA A 213 -23.30 -9.23 6.63
CA ALA A 213 -22.70 -10.49 6.22
C ALA A 213 -23.45 -11.63 6.94
N ASP A 214 -24.32 -12.34 6.23
CA ASP A 214 -24.78 -13.63 6.69
C ASP A 214 -23.59 -14.59 6.62
N THR A 215 -23.25 -15.12 7.78
CA THR A 215 -22.12 -16.03 8.08
C THR A 215 -21.98 -17.20 7.12
#